data_AF-A0A820G131-F1
#
_entry.id   AF-A0A820G131-F1
#
_cell.length_a   1.000
_cell.length_b   1.000
_cell.length_c   1.000
_cell.angle_alpha   90.00
_cell.angle_beta   90.00
_cell.angle_gamma   90.00
#
_symmetry.space_group_name_H-M   'P 1'
#
loop_
_entity.id
_entity.type
_entity.pdbx_description
1 polymer ?
#
loop_
_entity_poly.entity_id
_entity_poly.type
_entity_poly.pdbx_seq_one_letter_code
_entity_poly.pdbx_strand_id
1 'polypeptide(L)'
;MTIKGSNDPIGVTLRTPSYVAAIANALLTNTTYGPVSSDGYSWAVGVCAVYGIGDQYELTATGSICNCYTGYTVRPCIGNSNWGGINGSTCWGLSQTLTVVFQ
;
A
#
# COMPACT_ATOMS: atom_id res chain seq x y z
N MET A 1 -0.37 -6.72 -10.38
CA MET A 1 0.34 -5.71 -9.55
C MET A 1 0.99 -6.41 -8.37
N THR A 2 2.24 -6.06 -8.03
CA THR A 2 2.97 -6.66 -6.90
C THR A 2 3.49 -5.59 -5.96
N ILE A 3 3.32 -5.79 -4.65
CA ILE A 3 4.01 -5.03 -3.59
C ILE A 3 5.12 -5.93 -3.02
N LYS A 4 6.36 -5.46 -3.05
CA LYS A 4 7.56 -6.20 -2.60
C LYS A 4 8.61 -5.26 -2.01
N GLY A 5 9.70 -5.81 -1.51
CA GLY A 5 10.78 -5.01 -0.93
C GLY A 5 12.01 -5.79 -0.50
N SER A 6 12.92 -5.13 0.20
CA SER A 6 14.15 -5.79 0.67
C SER A 6 13.89 -6.88 1.72
N ASN A 7 12.80 -6.77 2.49
CA ASN A 7 12.42 -7.76 3.52
C ASN A 7 11.65 -8.96 2.95
N ASP A 8 11.02 -8.78 1.79
CA ASP A 8 10.43 -9.86 1.01
C ASP A 8 10.55 -9.52 -0.49
N PRO A 9 11.59 -10.05 -1.17
CA PRO A 9 11.84 -9.80 -2.58
C PRO A 9 10.80 -10.41 -3.54
N ILE A 10 10.02 -11.39 -3.08
CA ILE A 10 8.93 -12.01 -3.85
C ILE A 10 7.69 -11.12 -3.75
N GLY A 11 7.31 -10.80 -2.51
CA GLY A 11 6.18 -9.95 -2.19
C GLY A 11 4.83 -10.59 -2.48
N VAL A 12 3.81 -9.74 -2.52
CA VAL A 12 2.41 -10.14 -2.69
C VAL A 12 1.85 -9.59 -3.98
N THR A 13 1.16 -10.43 -4.74
CA THR A 13 0.68 -10.11 -6.08
C THR A 13 -0.83 -10.16 -6.13
N LEU A 14 -1.44 -9.05 -6.55
CA LEU A 14 -2.81 -8.96 -7.01
C LEU A 14 -2.86 -9.31 -8.51
N ARG A 15 -3.56 -10.39 -8.84
CA ARG A 15 -3.67 -10.91 -10.22
C ARG A 15 -4.97 -10.53 -10.91
N THR A 16 -6.01 -10.17 -10.17
CA THR A 16 -7.32 -9.82 -10.74
C THR A 16 -7.21 -8.55 -11.59
N PRO A 17 -7.38 -8.61 -12.93
CA PRO A 17 -7.07 -7.47 -13.80
C PRO A 17 -7.92 -6.23 -13.53
N SER A 18 -9.21 -6.41 -13.23
CA SER A 18 -10.12 -5.30 -12.91
C SER A 18 -9.71 -4.57 -11.63
N TYR A 19 -9.23 -5.28 -10.61
CA TYR A 19 -8.75 -4.69 -9.36
C TYR A 19 -7.39 -4.00 -9.56
N VAL A 20 -6.49 -4.58 -10.35
CA VAL A 20 -5.22 -3.94 -10.72
C VAL A 20 -5.47 -2.61 -11.43
N ALA A 21 -6.37 -2.60 -12.43
CA ALA A 21 -6.72 -1.38 -13.17
C ALA A 21 -7.37 -0.33 -12.26
N ALA A 22 -8.27 -0.74 -11.36
CA ALA A 22 -8.93 0.16 -10.42
C ALA A 22 -7.94 0.77 -9.41
N ILE A 23 -7.00 0.00 -8.88
CA ILE A 23 -5.93 0.51 -8.00
C ILE A 23 -4.99 1.45 -8.74
N ALA A 24 -4.58 1.11 -9.96
CA ALA A 24 -3.75 1.99 -10.79
C ALA A 24 -4.45 3.34 -11.02
N ASN A 25 -5.73 3.30 -11.39
CA ASN A 25 -6.54 4.51 -11.58
C ASN A 25 -6.69 5.31 -10.29
N ALA A 26 -6.91 4.65 -9.15
CA ALA A 26 -7.05 5.30 -7.86
C ALA A 26 -5.78 6.07 -7.46
N LEU A 27 -4.61 5.45 -7.64
CA LEU A 27 -3.31 6.10 -7.41
C LEU A 27 -3.02 7.23 -8.40
N LEU A 28 -3.40 7.07 -9.67
CA LEU A 28 -3.18 8.10 -10.70
C LEU A 28 -4.04 9.34 -10.47
N THR A 29 -5.26 9.17 -9.99
CA THR A 29 -6.28 10.23 -9.90
C THR A 29 -6.50 10.75 -8.48
N ASN A 30 -5.70 10.30 -7.51
CA ASN A 30 -5.88 10.62 -6.09
C ASN A 30 -7.33 10.35 -5.65
N THR A 31 -7.81 9.12 -5.85
CA THR A 31 -9.13 8.66 -5.40
C THR A 31 -9.01 7.42 -4.51
N THR A 32 -10.07 7.10 -3.77
CA THR A 32 -10.12 5.92 -2.91
C THR A 32 -10.64 4.71 -3.66
N TYR A 33 -10.14 3.52 -3.32
CA TYR A 33 -10.62 2.26 -3.86
C TYR A 33 -10.49 1.12 -2.84
N GLY A 34 -11.44 0.21 -2.86
CA GLY A 34 -11.49 -0.93 -1.95
C GLY A 34 -12.08 -0.61 -0.57
N PRO A 35 -11.97 -1.53 0.40
CA PRO A 35 -11.18 -2.77 0.32
C PRO A 35 -11.77 -3.80 -0.66
N VAL A 36 -10.89 -4.51 -1.37
CA VAL A 36 -11.24 -5.72 -2.15
C VAL A 36 -10.36 -6.88 -1.74
N SER A 37 -10.97 -8.05 -1.56
CA SER A 37 -10.23 -9.27 -1.19
C SER A 37 -9.85 -10.05 -2.44
N SER A 38 -8.56 -10.34 -2.62
CA SER A 38 -8.07 -11.18 -3.71
C SER A 38 -6.69 -11.75 -3.39
N ASP A 39 -6.44 -12.97 -3.88
CA ASP A 39 -5.18 -13.71 -3.69
C ASP A 39 -4.78 -13.89 -2.21
N GLY A 40 -5.75 -13.91 -1.28
CA GLY A 40 -5.52 -14.03 0.16
C GLY A 40 -5.20 -12.72 0.90
N TYR A 41 -5.26 -11.58 0.20
CA TYR A 41 -4.94 -10.26 0.73
C TYR A 41 -6.12 -9.29 0.58
N SER A 42 -6.13 -8.24 1.41
CA SER A 42 -7.14 -7.17 1.36
C SER A 42 -6.52 -5.90 0.81
N TRP A 43 -6.90 -5.54 -0.41
CA TRP A 43 -6.29 -4.46 -1.17
C TRP A 43 -7.12 -3.19 -1.08
N ALA A 44 -6.48 -2.08 -0.71
CA ALA A 44 -7.13 -0.78 -0.67
C ALA A 44 -6.16 0.34 -1.04
N VAL A 45 -6.72 1.40 -1.63
CA VAL A 45 -6.09 2.71 -1.81
C VAL A 45 -6.93 3.73 -1.08
N GLY A 46 -6.30 4.58 -0.27
CA GLY A 46 -7.04 5.63 0.40
C GLY A 46 -6.16 6.68 1.08
N VAL A 47 -6.83 7.72 1.56
CA VAL A 47 -6.17 8.87 2.18
C VAL A 47 -5.62 8.48 3.55
N CYS A 48 -4.33 8.69 3.74
CA CYS A 48 -3.65 8.67 5.03
C CYS A 48 -2.86 9.96 5.24
N ALA A 49 -3.59 11.08 5.21
CA ALA A 49 -3.03 12.40 5.45
C ALA A 49 -2.79 12.60 6.94
N VAL A 50 -1.53 12.84 7.30
CA VAL A 50 -1.19 13.29 8.64
C VAL A 50 -1.20 14.82 8.61
N TYR A 51 -2.01 15.44 9.46
CA TYR A 51 -2.18 16.90 9.59
C TYR A 51 -2.98 17.62 8.49
N GLY A 52 -3.80 16.91 7.71
CA GLY A 52 -4.72 17.55 6.75
C GLY A 52 -4.04 18.27 5.57
N ILE A 53 -2.75 17.98 5.34
CA ILE A 53 -1.96 18.53 4.24
C ILE A 53 -1.63 17.41 3.24
N GLY A 54 -2.19 17.52 2.04
CA GLY A 54 -1.70 16.87 0.82
C GLY A 54 -2.35 15.54 0.41
N ASP A 55 -2.04 15.16 -0.83
CA ASP A 55 -2.42 13.90 -1.51
C ASP A 55 -1.61 12.70 -0.97
N GLN A 56 -1.71 12.44 0.33
CA GLN A 56 -1.01 11.33 0.98
C GLN A 56 -1.84 10.07 0.88
N TYR A 57 -1.65 9.33 -0.21
CA TYR A 57 -2.33 8.05 -0.43
C TYR A 57 -1.51 6.87 0.10
N GLU A 58 -2.21 5.97 0.76
CA GLU A 58 -1.75 4.65 1.16
C GLU A 58 -2.21 3.62 0.14
N LEU A 59 -1.31 2.73 -0.27
CA LEU A 59 -1.66 1.44 -0.86
C LEU A 59 -1.35 0.34 0.16
N THR A 60 -2.31 -0.53 0.43
CA THR A 60 -2.16 -1.63 1.40
C THR A 60 -2.74 -2.93 0.89
N ALA A 61 -2.16 -4.06 1.33
CA ALA A 61 -2.65 -5.42 1.09
C ALA A 61 -3.01 -6.16 2.41
N THR A 62 -3.04 -5.47 3.55
CA THR A 62 -3.06 -6.12 4.89
C THR A 62 -4.26 -5.70 5.76
N GLY A 63 -4.82 -4.52 5.57
CA GLY A 63 -5.88 -4.04 6.46
C GLY A 63 -6.45 -2.69 6.05
N SER A 64 -7.05 -1.99 7.01
CA SER A 64 -7.68 -0.69 6.78
C SER A 64 -6.67 0.43 6.54
N ILE A 65 -7.05 1.39 5.71
CA ILE A 65 -6.24 2.58 5.41
C ILE A 65 -5.87 3.34 6.70
N CYS A 66 -4.66 3.90 6.73
CA CYS A 66 -4.10 4.75 7.77
C CYS A 66 -4.01 4.12 9.16
N ASN A 67 -3.71 2.83 9.19
CA ASN A 67 -3.48 2.08 10.44
C ASN A 67 -2.13 1.36 10.42
N CYS A 68 -1.61 1.04 11.60
CA CYS A 68 -0.36 0.31 11.74
C CYS A 68 -0.62 -1.19 11.82
N TYR A 69 0.07 -1.96 10.98
CA TYR A 69 -0.04 -3.42 10.90
C TYR A 69 1.34 -4.06 10.77
N THR A 70 1.36 -5.40 10.77
CA THR A 70 2.45 -6.17 10.19
C THR A 70 1.99 -6.70 8.84
N GLY A 71 2.62 -6.27 7.74
CA GLY A 71 2.20 -6.68 6.41
C GLY A 71 2.83 -5.89 5.26
N TYR A 72 2.00 -5.56 4.25
CA TYR A 72 2.41 -4.96 2.98
C TYR A 72 1.65 -3.65 2.75
N THR A 73 2.32 -2.55 3.03
CA THR A 73 1.75 -1.21 2.92
C THR A 73 2.82 -0.26 2.41
N VAL A 74 2.43 0.70 1.55
CA VAL A 74 3.31 1.73 1.02
C VAL A 74 2.60 3.09 1.14
N ARG A 75 3.29 4.09 1.70
CA ARG A 75 2.81 5.47 1.88
C ARG A 75 3.88 6.47 1.41
N PRO A 76 4.09 6.61 0.10
CA PRO A 76 5.26 7.31 -0.44
C PRO A 76 5.27 8.83 -0.18
N CYS A 77 4.14 9.41 0.23
CA CYS A 77 4.01 10.86 0.48
C CYS A 77 3.76 11.20 1.96
N ILE A 78 3.81 10.23 2.88
CA ILE A 78 3.47 10.49 4.28
C ILE A 78 4.52 11.40 4.94
N GLY A 79 4.07 12.39 5.71
CA GLY A 79 4.94 13.39 6.34
C GLY A 79 5.65 12.94 7.62
N ASN A 80 5.79 11.64 7.87
CA ASN A 80 6.42 11.09 9.08
C ASN A 80 7.08 9.73 8.81
N SER A 81 7.55 9.03 9.85
CA SER A 81 8.25 7.75 9.77
C SER A 81 7.39 6.54 9.37
N ASN A 82 6.08 6.69 9.18
CA ASN A 82 5.16 5.58 8.91
C ASN A 82 4.99 5.30 7.41
N TRP A 83 6.10 5.30 6.66
CA TRP A 83 6.17 5.11 5.20
C TRP A 83 5.59 3.80 4.67
N GLY A 84 5.22 2.88 5.55
CA GLY A 84 4.78 1.54 5.22
C GLY A 84 5.82 0.49 5.63
N GLY A 85 5.63 -0.73 5.14
CA GLY A 85 6.47 -1.89 5.45
C GLY A 85 6.13 -3.05 4.54
N ILE A 86 7.11 -3.94 4.36
CA ILE A 86 7.00 -5.16 3.56
C ILE A 86 7.29 -6.35 4.48
N ASN A 87 6.33 -7.26 4.61
CA ASN A 87 6.41 -8.44 5.46
C ASN A 87 6.89 -8.11 6.90
N GLY A 88 6.39 -7.00 7.46
CA GLY A 88 6.89 -6.44 8.71
C GLY A 88 6.05 -5.25 9.18
N SER A 89 6.49 -4.59 10.24
CA SER A 89 5.80 -3.41 10.78
C SER A 89 5.66 -2.31 9.73
N THR A 90 4.44 -1.81 9.53
CA THR A 90 4.11 -0.76 8.55
C THR A 90 4.18 0.66 9.14
N CYS A 91 4.42 0.75 10.44
CA CYS A 91 4.71 1.98 11.18
C CYS A 91 5.99 1.78 11.98
N TRP A 92 6.83 2.81 12.09
CA TRP A 92 8.13 2.72 12.76
C TRP A 92 8.97 1.52 12.29
N GLY A 93 8.83 1.15 11.01
CA GLY A 93 9.55 0.02 10.42
C GLY A 93 11.04 0.28 10.30
N LEU A 94 11.84 -0.79 10.31
CA LEU A 94 13.27 -0.72 10.00
C LEU A 94 13.48 -0.23 8.56
N SER A 95 14.66 0.32 8.28
CA SER A 95 15.05 0.74 6.93
C SER A 95 14.93 -0.42 5.93
N GLN A 96 14.19 -0.19 4.86
CA GLN A 96 13.91 -1.17 3.81
C GLN A 96 13.55 -0.46 2.51
N THR A 97 13.74 -1.16 1.39
CA THR A 97 13.24 -0.69 0.09
C THR A 97 11.84 -1.21 -0.12
N LEU A 98 10.92 -0.35 -0.54
CA LEU A 98 9.54 -0.71 -0.91
C LEU A 98 9.39 -0.53 -2.43
N THR A 99 8.70 -1.46 -3.08
CA THR A 99 8.50 -1.43 -4.53
C THR A 99 7.09 -1.87 -4.87
N VAL A 100 6.42 -1.08 -5.71
CA VAL A 100 5.13 -1.41 -6.31
C VAL A 100 5.35 -1.55 -7.82
N VAL A 101 4.94 -2.69 -8.38
CA VAL A 101 5.08 -2.98 -9.82
C VAL A 101 3.71 -3.25 -10.41
N PHE A 102 3.34 -2.48 -11.43
CA PHE A 102 2.20 -2.79 -12.32
C PHE A 102 2.72 -3.62 -13.49
N GLN A 103 1.95 -4.62 -13.89
CA GLN A 103 2.23 -5.56 -14.99
C GLN A 103 1.01 -5.65 -15.88
#